data_AF-A0A4U5MHB5-F1
#
_entry.id   AF-A0A4U5MHB5-F1
#
_cell.length_a   1.000
_cell.length_b   1.000
_cell.length_c   1.000
_cell.angle_alpha   90.00
_cell.angle_beta   90.00
_cell.angle_gamma   90.00
#
_symmetry.space_group_name_H-M   'P 1'
#
loop_
_entity.id
_entity.type
_entity.pdbx_description
1 polymer ?
#
loop_
_entity_poly.entity_id
_entity_poly.type
_entity_poly.pdbx_seq_one_letter_code
_entity_poly.pdbx_strand_id
1 'polypeptide(L)'
;MDSTFQILSLDGKEFIFELRWINYSSVLNRHISNKTYAGPVRFPMDSEQLNFIVNWIELSEQASNKREDDYALKAPAECGLKLLKKVKDWIKIERAIELFRNDDLRMALLVYHMTREGSVQS
;
A
#
# COMPACT_ATOMS: atom_id res chain seq x y z
N MET A 1 18.17 -2.23 -16.00
CA MET A 1 18.20 -2.44 -14.54
C MET A 1 17.19 -1.48 -13.95
N ASP A 2 16.14 -2.01 -13.32
CA ASP A 2 15.25 -1.17 -12.53
C ASP A 2 16.04 -0.59 -11.37
N SER A 3 15.98 0.72 -11.22
CA SER A 3 16.69 1.42 -10.15
C SER A 3 15.91 1.20 -8.85
N THR A 4 16.59 0.77 -7.79
CA THR A 4 15.98 0.45 -6.49
C THR A 4 16.49 1.38 -5.39
N PHE A 5 15.76 1.41 -4.28
CA PHE A 5 16.15 2.12 -3.06
C PHE A 5 15.71 1.31 -1.83
N GLN A 6 16.34 1.57 -0.69
CA GLN A 6 16.05 0.88 0.56
C GLN A 6 15.10 1.71 1.43
N ILE A 7 14.11 1.08 2.03
CA ILE A 7 13.26 1.64 3.08
C ILE A 7 13.55 0.91 4.39
N LEU A 8 13.69 1.67 5.47
CA LEU A 8 13.86 1.14 6.84
C LEU A 8 12.57 1.38 7.63
N SER A 9 12.00 0.30 8.17
CA SER A 9 10.82 0.34 9.04
C SER A 9 11.13 0.86 10.44
N LEU A 10 10.10 1.19 11.22
CA LEU A 10 10.23 1.64 12.61
C LEU A 10 10.88 0.59 13.54
N ASP A 11 10.65 -0.69 13.26
CA ASP A 11 11.25 -1.82 13.97
C ASP A 11 12.60 -2.27 13.37
N GLY A 12 13.17 -1.48 12.44
CA GLY A 12 14.54 -1.67 11.93
C GLY A 12 14.68 -2.71 10.82
N LYS A 13 13.58 -3.18 10.24
CA LYS A 13 13.59 -4.08 9.08
C LYS A 13 13.77 -3.30 7.79
N GLU A 14 14.63 -3.81 6.92
CA GLU A 14 14.88 -3.24 5.60
C GLU A 14 13.97 -3.84 4.53
N PHE A 15 13.56 -3.00 3.60
CA PHE A 15 12.75 -3.32 2.44
C PHE A 15 13.42 -2.73 1.19
N ILE A 16 13.41 -3.48 0.10
CA ILE A 16 13.89 -2.99 -1.20
C ILE A 16 12.68 -2.56 -2.00
N PHE A 17 12.65 -1.29 -2.41
CA PHE A 17 11.61 -0.72 -3.25
C PHE A 17 12.18 -0.41 -4.62
N GLU A 18 11.35 -0.59 -5.65
CA GLU A 18 11.67 -0.14 -6.99
C GLU A 18 11.35 1.36 -7.13
N LEU A 19 12.22 2.13 -7.80
CA LEU A 19 12.01 3.58 -7.95
C LEU A 19 10.68 3.90 -8.66
N ARG A 20 10.20 3.04 -9.55
CA ARG A 20 8.89 3.25 -10.20
C ARG A 20 7.72 3.24 -9.20
N TRP A 21 7.87 2.56 -8.06
CA TRP A 21 6.82 2.45 -7.05
C TRP A 21 6.55 3.76 -6.30
N ILE A 22 7.44 4.75 -6.39
CA ILE A 22 7.22 6.06 -5.75
C ILE A 22 5.96 6.75 -6.28
N ASN A 23 5.50 6.40 -7.48
CA ASN A 23 4.29 6.97 -8.07
C ASN A 23 2.99 6.50 -7.39
N TYR A 24 3.03 5.40 -6.63
CA TYR A 24 1.87 4.92 -5.87
C TYR A 24 1.57 5.79 -4.64
N SER A 25 2.52 6.61 -4.19
CA SER A 25 2.32 7.46 -3.02
C SER A 25 3.01 8.81 -3.19
N SER A 26 2.23 9.88 -3.09
CA SER A 26 2.75 11.24 -3.04
C SER A 26 3.75 11.45 -1.87
N VAL A 27 3.61 10.68 -0.80
CA VAL A 27 4.51 10.71 0.37
C VAL A 27 5.84 10.06 0.03
N LEU A 28 5.81 8.87 -0.60
CA LEU A 28 7.03 8.23 -1.10
C LEU A 28 7.73 9.12 -2.12
N ASN A 29 7.01 9.60 -3.14
CA ASN A 29 7.57 10.49 -4.15
C ASN A 29 8.24 11.72 -3.51
N ARG A 30 7.56 12.41 -2.59
CA ARG A 30 8.14 13.58 -1.90
C ARG A 30 9.37 13.23 -1.08
N HIS A 31 9.38 12.09 -0.38
CA HIS A 31 10.56 11.67 0.37
C HIS A 31 11.71 11.37 -0.58
N ILE A 32 11.46 10.63 -1.65
CA ILE A 32 12.49 10.13 -2.57
C ILE A 32 13.04 11.22 -3.49
N SER A 33 12.19 12.08 -4.06
CA SER A 33 12.63 13.11 -5.02
C SER A 33 13.38 14.28 -4.38
N ASN A 34 13.21 14.51 -3.07
CA ASN A 34 13.82 15.66 -2.38
C ASN A 34 15.18 15.36 -1.74
N LYS A 35 15.73 14.16 -1.91
CA LYS A 35 16.99 13.78 -1.26
C LYS A 35 17.95 13.13 -2.25
N THR A 36 19.20 13.58 -2.21
CA THR A 36 20.34 12.85 -2.77
C THR A 36 20.68 11.73 -1.78
N TYR A 37 20.24 10.50 -2.06
CA TYR A 37 20.36 9.41 -1.08
C TYR A 37 21.74 8.77 -1.05
N ALA A 38 22.24 8.56 0.17
CA ALA A 38 23.42 7.73 0.47
C ALA A 38 23.11 6.58 1.46
N GLY A 39 21.84 6.15 1.55
CA GLY A 39 21.42 5.06 2.45
C GLY A 39 19.90 4.86 2.55
N PRO A 40 19.43 3.95 3.43
CA PRO A 40 18.01 3.62 3.60
C PRO A 40 17.13 4.79 4.04
N VAL A 41 15.92 4.85 3.51
CA VAL A 41 14.90 5.85 3.83
C VAL A 41 14.07 5.37 5.00
N ARG A 42 14.13 6.06 6.14
CA ARG A 42 13.24 5.76 7.27
C ARG A 42 11.81 6.14 6.93
N PHE A 43 10.88 5.21 7.10
CA PHE A 43 9.46 5.43 6.87
C PHE A 43 8.67 5.21 8.18
N PRO A 44 7.62 6.00 8.47
CA PRO A 44 6.91 5.96 9.75
C PRO A 44 5.92 4.79 9.83
N MET A 45 6.36 3.59 9.47
CA MET A 45 5.60 2.35 9.48
C MET A 45 6.46 1.21 10.00
N ASP A 46 5.88 0.28 10.74
CA ASP A 46 6.58 -0.96 11.11
C ASP A 46 6.63 -1.98 9.96
N SER A 47 7.30 -3.10 10.19
CA SER A 47 7.49 -4.13 9.17
C SER A 47 6.20 -4.78 8.69
N GLU A 48 5.17 -4.91 9.54
CA GLU A 48 3.88 -5.49 9.15
C GLU A 48 3.12 -4.54 8.22
N GLN A 49 3.10 -3.26 8.59
CA GLN A 49 2.50 -2.20 7.79
C GLN A 49 3.21 -2.06 6.43
N LEU A 50 4.54 -2.05 6.40
CA LEU A 50 5.30 -1.98 5.15
C LEU A 50 5.14 -3.24 4.29
N ASN A 51 5.10 -4.43 4.88
CA ASN A 51 4.79 -5.66 4.14
C ASN A 51 3.41 -5.57 3.46
N PHE A 52 2.40 -5.04 4.15
CA PHE A 52 1.09 -4.83 3.54
C PHE A 52 1.15 -3.92 2.31
N ILE A 53 1.85 -2.78 2.43
CA ILE A 53 2.04 -1.82 1.33
C ILE A 53 2.79 -2.45 0.15
N VAL A 54 3.89 -3.16 0.41
CA VAL A 54 4.67 -3.84 -0.65
C VAL A 54 3.81 -4.88 -1.38
N ASN A 55 3.14 -5.76 -0.63
CA ASN A 55 2.26 -6.77 -1.22
C ASN A 55 1.15 -6.14 -2.06
N TRP A 56 0.62 -4.99 -1.62
CA TRP A 56 -0.41 -4.29 -2.37
C TRP A 56 0.12 -3.70 -3.69
N ILE A 57 1.30 -3.08 -3.69
CA ILE A 57 1.94 -2.54 -4.90
C ILE A 57 2.19 -3.67 -5.90
N GLU A 58 2.83 -4.76 -5.46
CA GLU A 58 3.14 -5.91 -6.31
C GLU A 58 1.89 -6.53 -6.94
N LEU A 59 0.83 -6.73 -6.14
CA LEU A 59 -0.45 -7.23 -6.66
C LEU A 59 -1.09 -6.25 -7.65
N SER A 60 -0.99 -4.95 -7.38
CA SER A 60 -1.56 -3.91 -8.23
C SER A 60 -0.86 -3.85 -9.59
N GLU A 61 0.47 -3.97 -9.64
CA GLU A 61 1.24 -4.03 -10.89
C GLU A 61 0.91 -5.27 -11.72
N GLN A 62 0.68 -6.42 -11.07
CA GLN A 62 0.26 -7.64 -11.75
C GLN A 62 -1.17 -7.52 -12.30
N ALA A 63 -2.06 -6.84 -11.58
CA ALA A 63 -3.47 -6.70 -11.92
C ALA A 63 -3.71 -5.63 -13.01
N SER A 64 -2.91 -4.56 -13.06
CA SER A 64 -3.02 -3.52 -14.09
C SER A 64 -2.79 -4.01 -15.53
N ASN A 65 -2.25 -5.22 -15.69
CA ASN A 65 -2.10 -5.87 -17.00
C ASN A 65 -3.37 -6.63 -17.46
N LYS A 66 -4.45 -6.62 -16.67
CA LYS A 66 -5.66 -7.43 -16.90
C LYS A 66 -6.93 -6.71 -16.44
N ARG A 67 -7.56 -5.89 -17.30
CA ARG A 67 -9.03 -5.73 -17.48
C ARG A 67 -9.46 -4.33 -17.95
N GLU A 68 -10.47 -4.34 -18.82
CA GLU A 68 -11.38 -3.25 -19.19
C GLU A 68 -12.76 -3.63 -18.63
N ASP A 69 -13.28 -2.95 -17.61
CA ASP A 69 -14.70 -3.05 -17.21
C ASP A 69 -15.08 -1.82 -16.38
N ASP A 70 -16.10 -1.08 -16.84
CA ASP A 70 -16.38 0.31 -16.42
C ASP A 70 -17.11 0.46 -15.08
N TYR A 71 -17.56 -0.64 -14.46
CA TYR A 71 -18.36 -0.62 -13.23
C TYR A 71 -17.72 -1.32 -12.03
N ALA A 72 -16.51 -1.87 -12.18
CA ALA A 72 -15.79 -2.53 -11.10
C ALA A 72 -14.93 -1.55 -10.29
N LEU A 73 -14.60 -1.91 -9.05
CA LEU A 73 -13.50 -1.24 -8.32
C LEU A 73 -12.25 -1.29 -9.22
N LYS A 74 -11.47 -0.20 -9.22
CA LYS A 74 -10.19 -0.20 -9.91
C LYS A 74 -9.33 -1.36 -9.38
N ALA A 75 -8.59 -2.02 -10.27
CA ALA A 75 -7.79 -3.20 -9.92
C ALA A 75 -6.88 -3.00 -8.69
N PRO A 76 -6.23 -1.84 -8.48
CA PRO A 76 -5.47 -1.58 -7.24
C PRO A 76 -6.34 -1.55 -5.98
N ALA A 77 -7.54 -0.98 -6.03
CA ALA A 77 -8.47 -0.97 -4.90
C ALA A 77 -8.99 -2.38 -4.57
N GLU A 78 -9.26 -3.20 -5.59
CA GLU A 78 -9.61 -4.62 -5.39
C GLU A 78 -8.48 -5.41 -4.72
N CYS A 79 -7.24 -5.16 -5.12
CA CYS A 79 -6.06 -5.77 -4.51
C CYS A 79 -5.96 -5.39 -3.02
N GLY A 80 -6.17 -4.11 -2.70
CA GLY A 80 -6.20 -3.61 -1.33
C GLY A 80 -7.28 -4.32 -0.50
N LEU A 81 -8.50 -4.43 -1.02
CA LEU A 81 -9.62 -5.07 -0.34
C LEU A 81 -9.36 -6.56 -0.09
N LYS A 82 -8.78 -7.26 -1.07
CA LYS A 82 -8.41 -8.68 -0.95
C LYS A 82 -7.36 -8.90 0.14
N LEU A 83 -6.39 -7.98 0.29
CA LEU A 83 -5.40 -8.05 1.35
C LEU A 83 -6.03 -7.75 2.71
N LEU A 84 -6.83 -6.69 2.84
CA LEU A 84 -7.50 -6.31 4.09
C LEU A 84 -8.35 -7.45 4.68
N LYS A 85 -9.04 -8.22 3.83
CA LYS A 85 -9.80 -9.41 4.26
C LYS A 85 -8.96 -10.53 4.88
N LYS A 86 -7.64 -10.53 4.67
CA LYS A 86 -6.71 -11.53 5.21
C LYS A 86 -5.92 -11.03 6.43
N VAL A 87 -5.92 -9.72 6.68
CA VAL A 87 -5.21 -9.12 7.81
C VAL A 87 -5.96 -9.41 9.10
N LYS A 88 -5.23 -9.83 10.13
CA LYS A 88 -5.79 -10.06 11.48
C LYS A 88 -6.01 -8.75 12.23
N ASP A 89 -5.00 -7.89 12.28
CA ASP A 89 -5.05 -6.57 12.93
C ASP A 89 -5.21 -5.45 11.89
N TRP A 90 -6.45 -5.26 11.42
CA TRP A 90 -6.75 -4.29 10.37
C TRP A 90 -6.65 -2.84 10.85
N ILE A 91 -6.85 -2.56 12.14
CA ILE A 91 -6.73 -1.21 12.73
C ILE A 91 -5.29 -0.70 12.57
N LYS A 92 -4.33 -1.60 12.79
CA LYS A 92 -2.92 -1.31 12.56
C LYS A 92 -2.62 -0.96 11.10
N ILE A 93 -3.28 -1.63 10.15
CA ILE A 93 -3.10 -1.39 8.71
C ILE A 93 -3.82 -0.12 8.23
N GLU A 94 -4.96 0.22 8.79
CA GLU A 94 -5.67 1.49 8.51
C GLU A 94 -4.75 2.70 8.69
N ARG A 95 -4.01 2.75 9.80
CA ARG A 95 -3.02 3.83 10.03
C ARG A 95 -1.95 3.87 8.95
N ALA A 96 -1.53 2.72 8.43
CA ALA A 96 -0.55 2.67 7.34
C ALA A 96 -1.14 3.22 6.04
N ILE A 97 -2.39 2.88 5.72
CA ILE A 97 -3.10 3.40 4.54
C ILE A 97 -3.18 4.93 4.59
N GLU A 98 -3.52 5.50 5.76
CA GLU A 98 -3.60 6.95 5.93
C GLU A 98 -2.25 7.66 5.80
N LEU A 99 -1.18 7.06 6.33
CA LEU A 99 0.17 7.58 6.18
C LEU A 99 0.68 7.46 4.74
N PHE A 100 0.29 6.40 4.03
CA PHE A 100 0.70 6.16 2.65
C PHE A 100 0.03 7.11 1.65
N ARG A 101 -1.17 7.62 1.98
CA ARG A 101 -1.94 8.58 1.17
C ARG A 101 -2.13 8.14 -0.29
N ASN A 102 -2.69 6.95 -0.46
CA ASN A 102 -3.10 6.44 -1.76
C ASN A 102 -4.63 6.26 -1.79
N ASP A 103 -5.27 6.79 -2.83
CA ASP A 103 -6.73 6.84 -2.94
C ASP A 103 -7.35 5.46 -3.17
N ASP A 104 -6.67 4.56 -3.89
CA ASP A 104 -7.15 3.19 -4.13
C ASP A 104 -7.16 2.37 -2.82
N LEU A 105 -6.12 2.52 -1.99
CA LEU A 105 -6.09 1.91 -0.65
C LEU A 105 -7.15 2.48 0.29
N ARG A 106 -7.40 3.79 0.24
CA ARG A 106 -8.49 4.42 1.01
C ARG A 106 -9.85 3.90 0.56
N MET A 107 -10.06 3.78 -0.75
CA MET A 107 -11.29 3.21 -1.30
C MET A 107 -11.48 1.76 -0.85
N ALA A 108 -10.40 0.95 -0.90
CA ALA A 108 -10.41 -0.42 -0.41
C ALA A 108 -10.80 -0.51 1.08
N LEU A 109 -10.28 0.39 1.91
CA LEU A 109 -10.59 0.48 3.33
C LEU A 109 -12.07 0.84 3.56
N LEU A 110 -12.60 1.84 2.87
CA LEU A 110 -14.02 2.22 2.96
C LEU A 110 -14.96 1.06 2.63
N VAL A 111 -14.70 0.35 1.53
CA VAL A 111 -15.49 -0.83 1.14
C VAL A 111 -15.34 -1.94 2.18
N TYR A 112 -14.16 -2.15 2.74
CA TYR A 112 -13.94 -3.12 3.80
C TYR A 112 -14.80 -2.82 5.03
N HIS A 113 -14.86 -1.57 5.50
CA HIS A 113 -15.72 -1.15 6.60
C HIS A 113 -17.20 -1.44 6.31
N MET A 114 -17.71 -0.98 5.16
CA MET A 114 -19.10 -1.19 4.76
C MET A 114 -19.49 -2.68 4.73
N THR A 115 -18.61 -3.54 4.21
CA THR A 115 -18.88 -4.98 4.12
C THR A 115 -18.82 -5.69 5.47
N ARG A 116 -18.00 -5.23 6.41
CA ARG A 116 -17.95 -5.80 7.78
C ARG A 116 -19.09 -5.33 8.66
N GLU A 117 -19.45 -4.06 8.60
CA GLU A 117 -20.55 -3.53 9.42
C GLU A 117 -21.89 -4.12 8.98
N GLY A 118 -22.10 -4.33 7.67
CA GLY A 118 -23.28 -5.01 7.16
C GLY A 118 -23.41 -6.48 7.57
N SER A 119 -22.31 -7.14 7.95
CA SER A 119 -22.32 -8.55 8.41
C SER A 119 -22.46 -8.71 9.94
N VAL A 120 -22.48 -7.61 10.71
CA VAL A 120 -22.76 -7.63 12.16
C VAL A 120 -24.25 -7.44 12.46
N GLN A 121 -25.03 -6.94 11.49
CA GLN A 121 -26.48 -6.70 11.63
C GLN A 121 -27.35 -7.80 10.99
N SER A 122 -26.76 -8.88 10.47
CA SER A 122 -27.46 -10.01 9.82
C SER A 122 -27.52 -11.24 10.70
#